data_AF-A0AAE9LP56-F1
#
_entry.id   AF-A0AAE9LP56-F1
#
_cell.length_a   1.000
_cell.length_b   1.000
_cell.length_c   1.000
_cell.angle_alpha   90.00
_cell.angle_beta   90.00
_cell.angle_gamma   90.00
#
_symmetry.space_group_name_H-M   'P 1'
#
loop_
_entity.id
_entity.type
_entity.pdbx_description
1 polymer ?
#
loop_
_entity_poly.entity_id
_entity_poly.type
_entity_poly.pdbx_seq_one_letter_code
_entity_poly.pdbx_strand_id
1 'polypeptide(L)' 'MSDSITVSRPIEIKDNSVERVAFDLMSKIAEAERVTGKDEGKKNNPREYYLKLYNQCHKVVGWSGVDVKDVL' A
#
# COMPACT_ATOMS: atom_id res chain seq x y z
N MET A 1 -16.29 20.96 -21.07
CA MET A 1 -15.64 21.47 -19.84
C MET A 1 -14.34 20.71 -19.72
N SER A 2 -13.21 21.38 -19.89
CA SER A 2 -11.89 20.75 -19.89
C SER A 2 -11.15 21.25 -18.65
N ASP A 3 -11.07 20.43 -17.62
CA ASP A 3 -10.32 20.76 -16.41
C ASP A 3 -8.83 20.80 -16.75
N SER A 4 -8.24 22.01 -16.75
CA SER A 4 -6.79 22.17 -16.86
C SER A 4 -6.17 22.04 -15.47
N ILE A 5 -5.42 20.97 -15.22
CA ILE A 5 -4.63 20.83 -14.00
C ILE A 5 -3.34 21.63 -14.18
N THR A 6 -3.28 22.83 -13.61
CA THR A 6 -2.06 23.63 -13.51
C THR A 6 -1.23 23.14 -12.33
N VAL A 7 -0.12 22.44 -12.62
CA VAL A 7 0.84 21.99 -11.62
C VAL A 7 1.81 23.14 -11.32
N SER A 8 1.51 23.92 -10.27
CA SER A 8 2.23 25.17 -9.95
C SER A 8 3.59 24.98 -9.25
N ARG A 9 4.03 23.74 -8.99
CA ARG A 9 5.29 23.43 -8.30
C ARG A 9 5.99 22.24 -8.95
N PRO A 10 7.33 22.13 -8.87
CA PRO A 10 8.04 20.93 -9.31
C PRO A 10 7.46 19.70 -8.61
N ILE A 11 7.27 18.61 -9.36
CA ILE A 11 6.83 17.33 -8.78
C ILE A 11 7.99 16.79 -7.94
N GLU A 12 7.92 16.96 -6.62
CA GLU A 12 8.86 16.35 -5.68
C GLU A 12 8.46 14.89 -5.46
N ILE A 13 9.23 13.96 -6.05
CA ILE A 13 9.12 12.54 -5.72
C ILE A 13 9.76 12.35 -4.34
N LYS A 14 8.95 12.29 -3.30
CA LYS A 14 9.43 11.96 -1.95
C LYS A 14 9.72 10.47 -1.88
N ASP A 15 10.99 10.09 -1.87
CA ASP A 15 11.40 8.68 -1.74
C ASP A 15 10.93 8.03 -0.43
N ASN A 16 10.70 8.83 0.62
CA ASN A 16 10.29 8.36 1.94
C ASN A 16 8.80 8.65 2.24
N SER A 17 7.97 8.76 1.20
CA SER A 17 6.55 9.02 1.41
C SER A 17 5.84 7.80 2.02
N VAL A 18 4.77 8.05 2.78
CA VAL A 18 3.95 7.00 3.40
C VAL A 18 3.41 6.04 2.34
N GLU A 19 3.04 6.58 1.18
CA GLU A 19 2.52 5.84 0.03
C GLU A 19 3.58 4.86 -0.51
N ARG A 20 4.84 5.30 -0.61
CA ARG A 20 5.91 4.44 -1.12
C ARG A 20 6.25 3.31 -0.15
N VAL A 21 6.34 3.62 1.13
CA VAL A 21 6.59 2.60 2.17
C VAL A 21 5.41 1.63 2.28
N ALA A 22 4.18 2.11 2.15
CA ALA A 22 2.98 1.26 2.11
C ALA A 22 2.96 0.34 0.89
N PHE A 23 3.37 0.84 -0.27
CA PHE A 23 3.48 0.04 -1.50
C PHE A 23 4.55 -1.05 -1.39
N ASP A 24 5.71 -0.72 -0.82
CA ASP A 24 6.79 -1.69 -0.58
C ASP A 24 6.36 -2.78 0.40
N LEU A 25 5.66 -2.40 1.48
CA LEU A 25 5.09 -3.34 2.45
C LEU A 25 4.08 -4.28 1.79
N MET A 26 3.14 -3.73 1.01
CA MET A 26 2.16 -4.50 0.24
C MET A 26 2.85 -5.52 -0.68
N SER A 27 3.88 -5.09 -1.40
CA SER A 27 4.63 -5.96 -2.33
C SER A 27 5.33 -7.12 -1.60
N LYS A 28 5.91 -6.86 -0.42
CA LYS A 28 6.54 -7.90 0.41
C LYS A 28 5.53 -8.91 0.93
N ILE A 29 4.37 -8.45 1.39
CA ILE A 29 3.29 -9.34 1.88
C ILE A 29 2.77 -10.20 0.74
N ALA A 30 2.48 -9.60 -0.41
CA ALA A 30 1.98 -10.33 -1.58
C ALA A 30 2.96 -11.41 -2.07
N GLU A 31 4.27 -11.14 -2.01
CA GLU A 31 5.29 -12.13 -2.33
C GLU A 31 5.37 -13.26 -1.30
N ALA A 32 5.30 -12.94 0.00
CA ALA A 32 5.29 -13.95 1.06
C ALA A 32 4.06 -14.88 0.97
N GLU A 33 2.89 -14.34 0.66
CA GLU A 33 1.66 -15.12 0.46
C GLU A 33 1.76 -16.02 -0.78
N ARG A 34 2.39 -15.52 -1.86
CA ARG A 34 2.67 -16.31 -3.06
C ARG A 34 3.56 -17.51 -2.75
N VAL A 35 4.62 -17.31 -1.96
CA VAL A 35 5.56 -18.37 -1.56
C VAL A 35 4.92 -19.40 -0.64
N THR A 36 4.06 -18.95 0.30
CA THR A 36 3.40 -19.83 1.28
C THR A 36 2.16 -20.55 0.75
N GLY A 37 1.72 -20.24 -0.48
CA GLY A 37 0.54 -20.84 -1.10
C GLY A 37 -0.79 -20.42 -0.45
N LYS A 38 -0.79 -19.32 0.33
CA LYS A 38 -1.96 -18.77 1.00
C LYS A 38 -2.65 -17.69 0.15
N ASP A 39 -2.80 -17.96 -1.14
CA ASP A 39 -3.26 -17.01 -2.16
C ASP A 39 -4.77 -17.12 -2.45
N GLU A 40 -5.54 -17.80 -1.59
CA GLU A 40 -6.97 -18.02 -1.80
C GLU A 40 -7.78 -16.72 -1.93
N GLY A 41 -7.48 -15.72 -1.09
CA GLY A 41 -8.15 -14.41 -1.14
C GLY A 41 -7.89 -13.66 -2.45
N LYS A 42 -6.73 -13.88 -3.07
CA LYS A 42 -6.35 -13.29 -4.35
C LYS A 42 -7.04 -13.97 -5.54
N LYS A 43 -7.27 -15.30 -5.48
CA LYS A 43 -7.84 -16.08 -6.60
C LYS A 43 -9.26 -15.65 -6.98
N ASN A 44 -10.07 -15.28 -5.99
CA ASN A 44 -11.48 -14.92 -6.22
C ASN A 44 -11.66 -13.49 -6.75
N ASN A 45 -10.90 -12.52 -6.23
CA ASN A 45 -10.98 -11.13 -6.68
C ASN A 45 -9.64 -10.40 -6.48
N PRO A 46 -8.70 -10.51 -7.44
CA PRO A 46 -7.33 -10.01 -7.26
C PRO A 46 -7.28 -8.48 -7.13
N ARG A 47 -8.11 -7.75 -7.86
CA ARG A 47 -8.13 -6.28 -7.80
C ARG A 47 -8.56 -5.79 -6.42
N GLU A 48 -9.65 -6.32 -5.89
CA GLU A 48 -10.16 -5.92 -4.58
C GLU A 48 -9.20 -6.30 -3.45
N TYR A 49 -8.58 -7.49 -3.54
CA TYR A 49 -7.55 -7.94 -2.61
C TYR A 49 -6.40 -6.92 -2.53
N TYR A 50 -5.81 -6.52 -3.66
CA TYR A 50 -4.68 -5.59 -3.65
C TYR A 50 -5.06 -4.18 -3.17
N LEU A 51 -6.27 -3.70 -3.51
CA LEU A 51 -6.76 -2.41 -3.02
C LEU A 51 -6.97 -2.41 -1.50
N LYS A 52 -7.51 -3.51 -0.94
CA LYS A 52 -7.65 -3.67 0.52
C LYS A 52 -6.29 -3.77 1.20
N LEU A 53 -5.37 -4.57 0.65
CA LEU A 53 -4.04 -4.75 1.21
C LEU A 53 -3.25 -3.42 1.22
N TYR A 54 -3.30 -2.66 0.13
CA TYR A 54 -2.69 -1.34 0.09
C TYR A 54 -3.27 -0.41 1.16
N ASN A 55 -4.59 -0.37 1.32
CA ASN A 55 -5.24 0.43 2.37
C ASN A 55 -4.83 0.00 3.78
N GLN A 56 -4.64 -1.30 4.03
CA GLN A 56 -4.12 -1.81 5.30
C GLN A 56 -2.68 -1.33 5.52
N CYS A 57 -1.81 -1.50 4.53
CA CYS A 57 -0.41 -1.07 4.60
C CYS A 57 -0.30 0.45 4.82
N HIS A 58 -1.13 1.23 4.12
CA HIS A 58 -1.16 2.68 4.24
C HIS A 58 -1.59 3.13 5.64
N LYS A 59 -2.56 2.45 6.27
CA LYS A 59 -2.95 2.73 7.66
C LYS A 59 -1.84 2.40 8.65
N VAL A 60 -1.17 1.25 8.47
CA VAL A 60 -0.08 0.81 9.36
C VAL A 60 1.10 1.78 9.29
N VAL A 61 1.54 2.15 8.09
CA VAL A 61 2.68 3.06 7.89
C VAL A 61 2.33 4.50 8.30
N GLY A 62 1.08 4.91 8.11
CA GLY A 62 0.59 6.22 8.51
C GLY A 62 0.35 6.37 10.02
N TRP A 63 0.37 5.28 10.79
CA TRP A 63 0.22 5.33 12.24
C TRP A 63 1.54 5.65 12.92
N SER A 64 1.71 6.90 13.34
CA SER A 64 2.80 7.32 14.21
C SER A 64 2.47 6.95 15.67
N GLY A 65 3.18 5.96 16.22
CA GLY A 65 3.17 5.67 17.67
C GLY A 65 2.62 4.31 18.10
N VAL A 66 2.36 3.38 17.17
CA VAL A 66 1.98 1.99 17.51
C VAL A 66 3.13 1.07 17.15
N ASP A 67 3.61 0.29 18.13
CA ASP A 67 4.57 -0.78 17.88
C ASP A 67 3.82 -1.93 17.17
N VAL A 68 4.37 -2.48 16.09
CA VAL A 68 3.72 -3.52 15.28
C VAL A 68 3.36 -4.76 16.12
N LYS A 69 4.04 -4.93 17.26
CA LYS A 69 3.74 -5.96 18.27
C LYS A 69 2.37 -5.82 18.94
N ASP A 70 1.80 -4.61 18.99
CA ASP A 70 0.50 -4.36 19.62
C ASP A 70 -0.70 -4.66 18.68
N VAL A 71 -0.42 -4.97 17.40
CA VAL A 71 -1.44 -5.20 16.36
C VAL A 71 -1.53 -6.68 15.94
N LEU A 72 -0.59 -7.53 16.37
CA LEU A 72 -0.49 -8.96 16.00
C LEU A 72 -0.90 -9.90 17.14
#